data_AF-A0A6B1FX84-F1
#
_entry.id   AF-A0A6B1FX84-F1
#
_cell.length_a   1.000
_cell.length_b   1.000
_cell.length_c   1.000
_cell.angle_alpha   90.00
_cell.angle_beta   90.00
_cell.angle_gamma   90.00
#
_symmetry.space_group_name_H-M   'P 1'
#
loop_
_entity.id
_entity.type
_entity.pdbx_description
1 polymer ?
#
loop_
_entity_poly.entity_id
_entity_poly.type
_entity_poly.pdbx_seq_one_letter_code
_entity_poly.pdbx_strand_id
1 'polypeptide(L)'
;MKAMLYLDQVVEPVAVLDDVKIVEFGSDNHPEGHRTRIYYHTSNLNAGKTMVELHRDRKMTVKLEDGRSASALITHASLDASGRFVGVLRVLGPLA
;
A
#
# COMPACT_ATOMS: atom_id res chain seq x y z
N MET A 1 7.22 10.85 2.36
CA MET A 1 8.02 9.75 1.78
C MET A 1 7.24 9.11 0.65
N LYS A 2 7.91 8.43 -0.28
CA LYS A 2 7.27 7.67 -1.36
C LYS A 2 7.30 6.16 -1.08
N ALA A 3 6.47 5.43 -1.82
CA ALA A 3 6.57 3.99 -1.91
C ALA A 3 6.18 3.49 -3.30
N MET A 4 6.58 2.28 -3.63
CA MET A 4 6.24 1.59 -4.85
C MET A 4 5.46 0.32 -4.50
N LEU A 5 4.37 0.09 -5.21
CA LEU A 5 3.52 -1.07 -5.02
C LEU A 5 3.71 -2.04 -6.19
N TYR A 6 3.88 -3.33 -5.89
CA TYR A 6 4.12 -4.39 -6.87
C TYR A 6 3.09 -5.50 -6.70
N LEU A 7 2.59 -6.03 -7.81
CA LEU A 7 1.91 -7.32 -7.82
C LEU A 7 2.93 -8.45 -7.74
N ASP A 8 2.46 -9.61 -7.27
CA ASP A 8 3.27 -10.83 -7.26
C ASP A 8 3.82 -11.14 -8.65
N GLN A 9 5.10 -11.48 -8.71
CA GLN A 9 5.86 -11.78 -9.95
C GLN A 9 5.94 -10.63 -10.98
N VAL A 10 5.52 -9.41 -10.63
CA VAL A 10 5.66 -8.23 -11.50
C VAL A 10 6.89 -7.42 -11.09
N VAL A 11 7.80 -7.20 -12.05
CA VAL A 11 9.07 -6.48 -11.83
C VAL A 11 8.85 -4.98 -11.74
N GLU A 12 7.93 -4.45 -12.55
CA GLU A 12 7.59 -3.02 -12.57
C GLU A 12 6.55 -2.67 -11.51
N PRO A 13 6.63 -1.47 -10.90
CA PRO A 13 5.63 -1.05 -9.93
C PRO A 13 4.28 -0.79 -10.63
N VAL A 14 3.22 -1.32 -10.04
CA VAL A 14 1.83 -1.12 -10.50
C VAL A 14 1.21 0.17 -9.94
N ALA A 15 1.85 0.81 -8.96
CA ALA A 15 1.53 2.16 -8.52
C ALA A 15 2.72 2.82 -7.83
N VAL A 16 2.84 4.14 -7.99
CA VAL A 16 3.72 4.98 -7.17
C VAL A 16 2.84 5.66 -6.12
N LEU A 17 3.19 5.47 -4.86
CA LEU A 17 2.48 6.00 -3.71
C LEU A 17 3.21 7.24 -3.19
N ASP A 18 2.50 8.35 -3.13
CA ASP A 18 2.96 9.63 -2.62
C ASP A 18 2.38 9.89 -1.22
N ASP A 19 2.96 10.86 -0.51
CA ASP A 19 2.51 11.30 0.82
C ASP A 19 2.34 10.15 1.81
N VAL A 20 3.22 9.16 1.72
CA VAL A 20 3.11 7.91 2.49
C VAL A 20 3.27 8.19 3.98
N LYS A 21 2.30 7.72 4.77
CA LYS A 21 2.29 7.80 6.24
C LYS A 21 2.10 6.41 6.84
N ILE A 22 3.06 5.99 7.64
CA ILE A 22 3.03 4.72 8.36
C ILE A 22 2.43 4.96 9.75
N VAL A 23 1.43 4.16 10.10
CA VAL A 23 0.75 4.21 11.40
C VAL A 23 0.74 2.82 11.99
N GLU A 24 1.23 2.71 13.23
CA GLU A 24 1.19 1.48 14.00
C GLU A 24 0.12 1.60 15.08
N PHE A 25 -0.88 0.71 15.05
CA PHE A 25 -1.94 0.69 16.04
C PHE A 25 -1.49 -0.14 17.25
N GLY A 26 -1.37 0.52 18.41
CA GLY A 26 -0.93 -0.12 19.66
C GLY A 26 -1.94 -1.04 20.34
N SER A 27 -3.10 -1.31 19.72
CA SER A 27 -4.12 -2.16 20.37
C SER A 27 -3.70 -3.64 20.35
N ASP A 28 -3.72 -4.23 21.52
CA ASP A 28 -3.64 -5.64 21.86
C ASP A 28 -4.76 -6.51 21.25
N ASN A 29 -5.86 -5.91 20.81
CA ASN A 29 -6.97 -6.61 20.14
C ASN A 29 -6.67 -7.07 18.70
N HIS A 30 -5.47 -6.79 18.17
CA HIS A 30 -5.05 -7.20 16.84
C HIS A 30 -3.80 -8.10 16.93
N PRO A 31 -3.74 -9.20 16.14
CA PRO A 31 -2.51 -9.98 15.98
C PRO A 31 -1.37 -9.06 15.56
N GLU A 32 -0.18 -9.27 16.14
CA GLU A 32 1.00 -8.40 16.01
C GLU A 32 1.28 -7.98 14.55
N GLY A 33 1.21 -8.93 13.61
CA GLY A 33 1.43 -8.69 12.18
C GLY A 33 0.33 -7.91 11.44
N HIS A 34 -0.72 -7.44 12.13
CA HIS A 34 -1.87 -6.73 11.55
C HIS A 34 -2.02 -5.29 12.07
N ARG A 35 -1.03 -4.75 12.80
CA ARG A 35 -1.11 -3.43 13.45
C ARG A 35 -0.65 -2.28 12.57
N THR A 36 0.18 -2.55 11.57
CA THR A 36 0.73 -1.49 10.70
C THR A 36 -0.20 -1.18 9.54
N ARG A 37 -0.46 0.10 9.32
CA ARG A 37 -1.16 0.65 8.16
C ARG A 37 -0.26 1.65 7.44
N ILE A 38 -0.35 1.65 6.12
CA ILE A 38 0.29 2.64 5.26
C ILE A 38 -0.81 3.42 4.57
N TYR A 39 -0.96 4.67 4.96
CA TYR A 39 -1.82 5.63 4.27
C TYR A 39 -1.02 6.24 3.13
N TYR A 40 -1.67 6.43 1.98
CA TYR A 40 -1.02 7.00 0.82
C TYR A 40 -1.99 7.84 0.00
N HIS A 41 -1.41 8.72 -0.80
CA HIS A 41 -2.06 9.24 -2.00
C HIS A 41 -1.38 8.68 -3.24
N THR A 42 -2.08 8.68 -4.37
CA THR A 42 -1.44 8.44 -5.66
C THR A 42 -2.19 9.17 -6.77
N SER A 43 -1.44 9.66 -7.74
CA SER A 43 -2.01 10.23 -8.97
C SER A 43 -2.62 9.15 -9.87
N ASN A 44 -2.13 7.91 -9.75
CA ASN A 44 -2.60 6.80 -10.55
C ASN A 44 -2.45 5.48 -9.78
N LEU A 45 -3.57 4.92 -9.36
CA LEU A 45 -3.61 3.59 -8.74
C LEU A 45 -3.51 2.47 -9.78
N ASN A 46 -3.16 2.76 -11.04
CA ASN A 46 -2.99 1.79 -12.12
C ASN A 46 -1.82 2.23 -13.02
N ALA A 47 -0.58 2.20 -12.52
CA ALA A 47 0.59 2.42 -13.38
C ALA A 47 0.65 1.30 -14.45
N GLY A 48 0.24 1.64 -15.68
CA GLY A 48 0.10 0.69 -16.80
C GLY A 48 -1.36 0.32 -17.14
N LYS A 49 -1.58 -0.94 -17.58
CA LYS A 49 -2.90 -1.49 -17.96
C LYS A 49 -3.55 -2.34 -16.84
N THR A 50 -2.95 -2.35 -15.65
CA THR A 50 -3.37 -3.23 -14.56
C THR A 50 -4.32 -2.49 -13.64
N MET A 51 -5.56 -2.98 -13.51
CA MET A 51 -6.51 -2.47 -12.52
C MET A 51 -6.17 -3.03 -11.14
N VAL A 52 -5.37 -2.30 -10.37
CA VAL A 52 -4.86 -2.72 -9.05
C VAL A 52 -6.01 -3.02 -8.07
N GLU A 53 -7.14 -2.33 -8.19
CA GLU A 53 -8.33 -2.58 -7.37
C GLU A 53 -8.88 -4.01 -7.53
N LEU A 54 -8.75 -4.62 -8.72
CA LEU A 54 -9.16 -6.02 -8.97
C LEU A 54 -8.27 -7.04 -8.24
N HIS A 55 -7.17 -6.59 -7.64
CA HIS A 55 -6.22 -7.40 -6.92
C HIS A 55 -6.16 -7.06 -5.42
N ARG A 56 -7.17 -6.35 -4.89
CA ARG A 56 -7.21 -5.90 -3.48
C ARG A 56 -7.10 -7.04 -2.46
N ASP A 57 -7.53 -8.24 -2.83
CA ASP A 57 -7.50 -9.48 -2.05
C ASP A 57 -6.18 -10.26 -2.22
N ARG A 58 -5.34 -9.88 -3.18
CA ARG A 58 -4.04 -10.52 -3.43
C ARG A 58 -2.93 -9.82 -2.66
N LYS A 59 -2.00 -10.60 -2.13
CA LYS A 59 -0.79 -10.07 -1.50
C LYS A 59 0.02 -9.28 -2.53
N MET A 60 0.42 -8.08 -2.14
CA MET A 60 1.26 -7.17 -2.91
C MET A 60 2.53 -6.89 -2.11
N THR A 61 3.58 -6.43 -2.79
CA THR A 61 4.80 -5.97 -2.13
C THR A 61 4.83 -4.45 -2.15
N VAL A 62 4.98 -3.82 -0.99
CA VAL A 62 5.26 -2.39 -0.88
C VAL A 62 6.75 -2.21 -0.61
N LYS A 63 7.41 -1.34 -1.37
CA LYS A 63 8.79 -0.91 -1.14
C LYS A 63 8.79 0.58 -0.83
N LEU A 64 9.25 0.94 0.36
CA LEU A 64 9.38 2.31 0.82
C LEU A 64 10.64 2.95 0.24
N GLU A 65 10.61 4.26 0.08
CA GLU A 65 11.74 5.06 -0.40
C GLU A 65 13.01 4.93 0.47
N ASP A 66 12.84 4.60 1.75
CA ASP A 66 13.96 4.39 2.70
C ASP A 66 14.56 2.98 2.64
N GLY A 67 14.14 2.15 1.67
CA GLY A 67 14.66 0.81 1.44
C GLY A 67 13.88 -0.30 2.13
N ARG A 68 13.00 0.03 3.08
CA ARG A 68 12.15 -0.97 3.76
C ARG A 68 11.12 -1.56 2.82
N SER A 69 10.72 -2.80 3.06
CA SER A 69 9.71 -3.51 2.28
C SER A 69 8.84 -4.41 3.13
N ALA A 70 7.63 -4.68 2.65
CA ALA A 70 6.74 -5.66 3.27
C ALA A 70 5.69 -6.18 2.30
N SER A 71 5.09 -7.32 2.66
CA SER A 71 3.83 -7.75 2.06
C SER A 71 2.68 -6.88 2.58
N ALA A 72 1.72 -6.55 1.71
CA ALA A 72 0.57 -5.73 2.07
C ALA A 72 -0.68 -6.12 1.28
N LEU A 73 -1.85 -5.69 1.78
CA LEU A 73 -3.15 -5.77 1.10
C LEU A 73 -3.77 -4.39 1.03
N ILE A 74 -4.49 -4.13 -0.06
CA ILE A 74 -5.31 -2.94 -0.17
C ILE A 74 -6.56 -3.15 0.68
N THR A 75 -6.70 -2.34 1.72
CA THR A 75 -7.89 -2.35 2.57
C THR A 75 -8.89 -1.26 2.20
N HIS A 76 -8.39 -0.16 1.64
CA HIS A 76 -9.21 0.95 1.21
C HIS A 76 -8.54 1.67 0.03
N ALA A 77 -9.36 2.12 -0.91
CA ALA A 77 -8.99 3.01 -2.00
C ALA A 77 -10.23 3.84 -2.36
N SER A 78 -10.06 5.15 -2.48
CA SER A 78 -11.11 6.10 -2.87
C SER A 78 -10.49 7.28 -3.60
N LEU A 79 -11.32 8.15 -4.17
CA LEU A 79 -10.92 9.46 -4.64
C LEU A 79 -11.17 10.50 -3.55
N ASP A 80 -10.27 11.48 -3.43
CA ASP A 80 -10.52 12.69 -2.64
C ASP A 80 -11.25 13.77 -3.48
N ALA A 81 -11.56 14.91 -2.86
CA ALA A 81 -12.28 16.00 -3.51
C ALA A 81 -11.53 16.62 -4.71
N SER A 82 -10.23 16.38 -4.84
CA SER A 82 -9.40 16.81 -5.97
C SER A 82 -9.27 15.77 -7.07
N GLY A 83 -9.89 14.59 -6.90
CA GLY A 83 -9.79 13.47 -7.83
C GLY A 83 -8.46 12.70 -7.73
N ARG A 84 -7.69 12.88 -6.66
CA ARG A 84 -6.53 12.03 -6.36
C ARG A 84 -6.97 10.77 -5.65
N PHE A 85 -6.30 9.65 -5.92
CA PHE A 85 -6.53 8.45 -5.14
C PHE A 85 -5.95 8.61 -3.73
N VAL A 86 -6.72 8.19 -2.74
CA VAL A 86 -6.33 8.01 -1.35
C VAL A 86 -6.57 6.56 -0.97
N GLY A 87 -5.67 5.98 -0.20
CA GLY A 87 -5.84 4.58 0.18
C GLY A 87 -5.09 4.18 1.43
N VAL A 88 -5.38 2.95 1.83
CA VAL A 88 -4.81 2.32 3.01
C VAL A 88 -4.35 0.91 2.65
N LEU A 89 -3.06 0.66 2.83
CA LEU A 89 -2.51 -0.68 2.83
C LEU A 89 -2.46 -1.23 4.26
N ARG A 90 -2.91 -2.46 4.44
CA ARG A 90 -2.59 -3.27 5.62
C ARG A 90 -1.30 -4.02 5.35
N VAL A 91 -0.29 -3.77 6.17
CA VAL A 91 0.96 -4.54 6.15
C VAL A 91 0.70 -5.92 6.75
N LEU A 92 1.32 -6.95 6.17
CA LEU A 92 1.26 -8.34 6.59
C LEU A 92 2.64 -8.74 7.14
N GLY A 93 2.89 -8.47 8.42
CA GLY A 93 4.18 -8.70 9.07
C GLY A 93 5.03 -7.43 9.23
N PRO A 94 6.32 -7.58 9.60
CA PRO A 94 7.21 -6.44 9.84
C PRO A 94 7.61 -5.73 8.54
N LEU A 95 7.89 -4.44 8.64
CA LEU A 95 8.61 -3.68 7.61
C LEU A 95 10.11 -3.97 7.78
N ALA A 96 10.71 -4.66 6.81
CA ALA A 96 12.11 -5.08 6.81
C ALA A 96 12.94 -4.20 5.87
#